data_AF-A0A1Q8AFM7-F1
#
_entry.id   AF-A0A1Q8AFM7-F1
#
_cell.length_a   1.000
_cell.length_b   1.000
_cell.length_c   1.000
_cell.angle_alpha   90.00
_cell.angle_beta   90.00
_cell.angle_gamma   90.00
#
_symmetry.space_group_name_H-M   'P 1'
#
loop_
_entity.id
_entity.type
_entity.pdbx_description
1 polymer ?
#
loop_
_entity_poly.entity_id
_entity_poly.type
_entity_poly.pdbx_seq_one_letter_code
_entity_poly.pdbx_strand_id
1 'polypeptide(L)' 'MDRLKGAPRGCYAQVYIDNVRVFSANAGEALFNINSIPPSTIQGIEYYSSRAQTPIQYATGRADCGTIVIWTRIE' A
#
# COMPACT_ATOMS: atom_id res chain seq x y z
N MET A 1 8.85 13.94 -7.24
CA MET A 1 7.74 14.86 -7.51
C MET A 1 6.83 15.02 -6.30
N ASP A 2 6.43 13.95 -5.61
CA ASP A 2 5.47 14.05 -4.48
C ASP A 2 5.98 14.82 -3.26
N ARG A 3 7.30 14.88 -3.07
CA ARG A 3 7.90 15.77 -2.06
C ARG A 3 7.59 17.25 -2.28
N LEU A 4 7.44 17.68 -3.54
CA LEU A 4 7.01 19.06 -3.86
C LEU A 4 5.52 19.27 -3.57
N LYS A 5 4.75 18.18 -3.46
CA LYS A 5 3.33 18.18 -3.08
C LYS A 5 3.12 17.97 -1.58
N GLY A 6 4.19 18.05 -0.77
CA GLY A 6 4.11 17.95 0.70
C GLY A 6 4.32 16.55 1.28
N ALA A 7 4.61 15.54 0.47
CA ALA A 7 4.86 14.20 1.00
C ALA A 7 6.15 14.15 1.85
N PRO A 8 6.11 13.58 3.07
CA PRO A 8 7.28 13.50 3.94
C PRO A 8 8.40 12.65 3.32
N ARG A 9 9.64 12.86 3.76
CA ARG A 9 10.68 11.84 3.54
C ARG A 9 10.33 10.66 4.44
N GLY A 10 10.14 9.51 3.84
CA GLY A 10 9.75 8.33 4.60
C GLY A 10 9.94 7.08 3.77
N CYS A 11 9.87 5.97 4.47
CA CYS A 11 9.74 4.68 3.84
C CYS A 11 8.26 4.33 3.81
N TYR A 12 7.72 4.17 2.61
CA TYR A 12 6.29 3.99 2.39
C TYR A 12 5.96 2.50 2.30
N ALA A 13 4.79 2.12 2.81
CA ALA A 13 4.26 0.78 2.63
C ALA A 13 3.87 0.54 1.16
N GLN A 14 4.09 -0.67 0.67
CA GLN A 14 3.49 -1.12 -0.59
C GLN A 14 1.97 -1.30 -0.42
N VAL A 15 1.22 -1.14 -1.51
CA VAL A 15 -0.25 -1.18 -1.48
C VAL A 15 -0.77 -2.21 -2.47
N TYR A 16 -1.69 -3.05 -2.00
CA TYR A 16 -2.43 -4.03 -2.76
C TYR A 16 -3.93 -3.73 -2.70
N ILE A 17 -4.63 -3.93 -3.81
CA ILE A 17 -6.10 -3.92 -3.89
C ILE A 17 -6.51 -5.25 -4.50
N ASP A 18 -7.30 -6.04 -3.78
CA ASP A 18 -7.79 -7.36 -4.23
C ASP A 18 -6.67 -8.24 -4.81
N ASN A 19 -5.56 -8.35 -4.08
CA ASN A 19 -4.31 -9.04 -4.46
C ASN A 19 -3.50 -8.41 -5.60
N VAL A 20 -3.95 -7.31 -6.21
CA VAL A 20 -3.21 -6.58 -7.24
C VAL A 20 -2.32 -5.54 -6.59
N ARG A 21 -1.01 -5.60 -6.82
CA ARG A 21 -0.07 -4.57 -6.32
C ARG A 21 -0.21 -3.30 -7.14
N VAL A 22 -0.82 -2.27 -6.54
CA VAL A 22 -1.03 -0.95 -7.18
C VAL A 22 0.08 0.05 -6.84
N PHE A 23 0.88 -0.23 -5.81
CA PHE A 23 2.05 0.56 -5.43
C PHE A 23 3.14 -0.32 -4.87
N SER A 24 4.36 -0.18 -5.40
CA SER A 24 5.49 -1.04 -5.03
C SER A 24 6.47 -0.42 -4.06
N ALA A 25 6.32 0.87 -3.73
CA ALA A 25 7.27 1.64 -2.93
C ALA A 25 8.71 1.65 -3.51
N ASN A 26 8.84 1.54 -4.83
CA ASN A 26 10.14 1.64 -5.49
C ASN A 26 10.62 3.09 -5.57
N ALA A 27 11.94 3.28 -5.58
CA ALA A 27 12.53 4.61 -5.72
C ALA A 27 12.12 5.23 -7.08
N GLY A 28 11.59 6.46 -7.04
CA GLY A 28 11.13 7.18 -8.23
C GLY A 28 9.69 6.90 -8.64
N GLU A 29 9.01 5.90 -8.04
CA GLU A 29 7.57 5.68 -8.20
C GLU A 29 6.78 6.84 -7.57
N ALA A 30 5.72 7.28 -8.24
CA ALA A 30 4.82 8.26 -7.67
C ALA A 30 4.02 7.64 -6.52
N LEU A 31 3.82 8.37 -5.43
CA LEU A 31 3.07 7.86 -4.28
C LEU A 31 1.62 7.55 -4.66
N PHE A 32 1.11 6.43 -4.15
CA PHE A 32 -0.30 6.08 -4.28
C PHE A 32 -1.16 6.89 -3.32
N ASN A 33 -2.20 7.53 -3.85
CA ASN A 33 -3.17 8.26 -3.04
C ASN A 33 -4.22 7.29 -2.50
N ILE A 34 -4.10 6.86 -1.24
CA ILE A 34 -5.07 5.97 -0.61
C ILE A 34 -6.49 6.56 -0.56
N ASN A 35 -6.61 7.89 -0.51
CA ASN A 35 -7.92 8.57 -0.52
C ASN A 35 -8.61 8.53 -1.90
N SER A 36 -7.99 7.93 -2.92
CA SER A 36 -8.66 7.66 -4.21
C SER A 36 -9.66 6.51 -4.14
N ILE A 37 -9.64 5.73 -3.07
CA ILE A 37 -10.56 4.60 -2.85
C ILE A 37 -11.68 5.06 -1.90
N PRO A 38 -12.93 5.14 -2.36
CA PRO A 38 -14.05 5.54 -1.50
C PRO A 38 -14.24 4.54 -0.36
N PRO A 39 -14.38 4.97 0.91
CA PRO A 39 -14.57 4.04 2.03
C PRO A 39 -15.80 3.13 1.89
N SER A 40 -16.84 3.57 1.16
CA SER A 40 -18.04 2.78 0.90
C SER A 40 -17.76 1.52 0.08
N THR A 41 -16.72 1.50 -0.76
CA THR A 41 -16.37 0.35 -1.60
C THR A 41 -15.43 -0.64 -0.90
N ILE A 42 -14.96 -0.31 0.31
CA ILE A 42 -14.00 -1.13 1.06
C ILE A 42 -14.75 -2.14 1.92
N GLN A 43 -14.42 -3.42 1.75
CA GLN A 43 -14.84 -4.52 2.61
C GLN A 43 -13.95 -4.63 3.85
N GLY A 44 -12.64 -4.43 3.69
CA GLY A 44 -11.67 -4.49 4.78
C GLY A 44 -10.29 -3.97 4.38
N ILE A 45 -9.48 -3.64 5.39
CA ILE A 45 -8.08 -3.23 5.22
C ILE A 45 -7.24 -4.05 6.19
N GLU A 46 -6.17 -4.63 5.70
CA GLU A 46 -5.13 -5.26 6.49
C GLU A 46 -3.86 -4.43 6.42
N TYR A 47 -3.24 -4.20 7.58
CA TYR A 47 -1.95 -3.53 7.67
C TYR A 47 -0.93 -4.40 8.39
N TYR A 48 0.19 -4.62 7.71
CA TYR A 48 1.34 -5.35 8.23
C TYR A 48 2.49 -4.38 8.38
N SER A 49 2.98 -4.18 9.61
CA SER A 49 3.96 -3.13 9.92
C SER A 49 5.38 -3.42 9.44
N SER A 50 5.67 -4.68 9.12
CA SER A 50 6.99 -5.11 8.65
C SER A 50 6.88 -6.33 7.75
N ARG A 51 7.96 -6.62 7.03
CA ARG A 51 8.07 -7.81 6.20
C ARG A 51 7.89 -9.12 6.98
N ALA A 52 8.30 -9.17 8.25
CA ALA A 52 8.19 -10.36 9.09
C ALA A 52 6.73 -10.69 9.48
N GLN A 53 5.86 -9.68 9.54
CA GLN A 53 4.43 -9.85 9.80
C GLN A 53 3.62 -9.99 8.51
N THR A 54 4.19 -9.59 7.37
CA THR A 54 3.53 -9.63 6.07
C THR A 54 3.38 -11.08 5.58
N PRO A 55 2.18 -11.53 5.16
CA PRO A 55 1.97 -12.83 4.54
C PRO A 55 2.89 -13.07 3.34
N ILE A 56 3.32 -14.32 3.12
CA ILE A 56 4.35 -14.67 2.14
C ILE A 56 4.03 -14.16 0.72
N GLN A 57 2.75 -14.16 0.33
CA GLN A 57 2.30 -13.68 -0.98
C GLN A 57 2.49 -12.17 -1.21
N TYR A 58 2.64 -11.39 -0.13
CA TYR A 58 2.91 -9.96 -0.18
C TYR A 58 4.30 -9.60 0.37
N ALA A 59 5.07 -10.56 0.90
CA ALA A 59 6.36 -10.34 1.58
C ALA A 59 7.54 -10.02 0.63
N THR A 60 7.32 -9.12 -0.32
CA THR A 60 8.32 -8.64 -1.28
C THR A 60 9.47 -7.92 -0.57
N GLY A 61 10.57 -7.67 -1.29
CA GLY A 61 11.68 -6.85 -0.76
C GLY A 61 11.33 -5.38 -0.48
N ARG A 62 10.09 -4.95 -0.74
CA ARG A 62 9.59 -3.60 -0.42
C ARG A 62 8.60 -3.59 0.74
N ALA A 63 8.36 -4.74 1.37
CA ALA A 63 7.49 -4.88 2.53
C ALA A 63 8.13 -4.37 3.84
N ASP A 64 9.39 -3.92 3.82
CA ASP A 64 10.14 -3.56 5.04
C ASP A 64 9.48 -2.45 5.85
N CYS A 65 8.80 -1.53 5.16
CA CYS A 65 8.11 -0.38 5.77
C CYS A 65 6.59 -0.57 5.82
N GLY A 66 6.18 -1.82 5.57
CA GLY A 66 4.84 -2.30 5.72
C GLY A 66 4.14 -2.64 4.40
N THR A 67 2.99 -3.26 4.55
CA THR A 67 2.10 -3.66 3.48
C THR A 67 0.68 -3.28 3.86
N ILE A 68 -0.02 -2.57 2.98
CA ILE A 68 -1.46 -2.34 3.09
C ILE A 68 -2.14 -3.22 2.04
N VAL A 69 -3.07 -4.06 2.47
CA VAL A 69 -3.94 -4.84 1.58
C VAL A 69 -5.37 -4.34 1.75
N ILE A 70 -5.98 -3.90 0.67
CA ILE A 70 -7.34 -3.37 0.63
C ILE A 70 -8.21 -4.38 -0.10
N TRP A 71 -9.31 -4.76 0.52
CA TRP A 71 -10.32 -5.63 -0.05
C TRP A 71 -11.53 -4.80 -0.44
N THR A 72 -11.94 -4.87 -1.70
CA THR A 72 -13.17 -4.22 -2.16
C THR A 72 -14.39 -5.11 -1.92
N ARG A 73 -15.56 -4.51 -1.81
CA ARG A 73 -16.83 -5.24 -1.72
C ARG A 73 -17.12 -5.91 -3.06
N ILE A 74 -17.60 -7.15 -3.00
CA ILE A 74 -18.27 -7.80 -4.12
C ILE A 74 -19.75 -7.45 -3.97
N GLU A 75 -20.30 -6.74 -4.95
CA GLU A 75 -21.75 -6.47 -5.03
C GLU A 75 -22.52 -7.69 -5.55
#